data_AF-A0A259S3Q5-F1
#
_entry.id   AF-A0A259S3Q5-F1
#
_cell.length_a   1.000
_cell.length_b   1.000
_cell.length_c   1.000
_cell.angle_alpha   90.00
_cell.angle_beta   90.00
_cell.angle_gamma   90.00
#
_symmetry.space_group_name_H-M   'P 1'
#
loop_
_entity.id
_entity.type
_entity.pdbx_description
1 polymer ?
#
loop_
_entity_poly.entity_id
_entity_poly.type
_entity_poly.pdbx_seq_one_letter_code
_entity_poly.pdbx_strand_id
1 'polypeptide(L)'
;AAMAYQESKWDPEARSHMGAYGIMQITAPTAQDIGLIDPANPVKNIMAAAKYLDQLRALIPDNAKEPDRTYLAMAAYNVGIGHLTDAIKLTKIQGGDPNRWRDIRERLALLSNPKYYRKLRNGYARGEETIQYVENIRALHDLMIWVETQHNLMNQSLEAMLARISLTTSDGLGARVIGRPTTSEVAPAKMASDGVMTRD
;
A
#
# COMPACT_ATOMS: atom_id res chain seq x y z
N ALA A 1 0.59 -3.56 1.50
CA ALA A 1 1.06 -2.78 2.67
C ALA A 1 0.83 -1.27 2.51
N ALA A 2 1.38 -0.62 1.47
CA ALA A 2 1.27 0.85 1.30
C ALA A 2 -0.19 1.35 1.23
N MET A 3 -1.03 0.67 0.43
CA MET A 3 -2.47 0.97 0.36
C MET A 3 -3.13 0.88 1.73
N ALA A 4 -2.92 -0.22 2.48
CA ALA A 4 -3.48 -0.37 3.82
C ALA A 4 -3.11 0.79 4.77
N TYR A 5 -1.88 1.32 4.67
CA TYR A 5 -1.49 2.49 5.44
C TYR A 5 -2.21 3.77 4.98
N GLN A 6 -2.39 3.94 3.66
CA GLN A 6 -3.13 5.07 3.12
C GLN A 6 -4.61 5.02 3.53
N GLU A 7 -5.21 3.83 3.54
CA GLU A 7 -6.61 3.60 3.89
C GLU A 7 -6.89 3.76 5.38
N SER A 8 -6.11 3.12 6.25
CA SER A 8 -6.44 2.98 7.68
C SER A 8 -5.26 3.19 8.62
N LYS A 9 -4.06 3.52 8.10
CA LYS A 9 -2.82 3.47 8.91
C LYS A 9 -2.58 2.08 9.53
N TRP A 10 -3.01 1.03 8.84
CA TRP A 10 -2.99 -0.36 9.28
C TRP A 10 -3.93 -0.70 10.45
N ASP A 11 -4.90 0.16 10.77
CA ASP A 11 -5.90 -0.12 11.78
C ASP A 11 -6.99 -1.08 11.25
N PRO A 12 -7.09 -2.32 11.79
CA PRO A 12 -8.08 -3.29 11.35
C PRO A 12 -9.52 -2.94 11.77
N GLU A 13 -9.70 -2.00 12.69
CA GLU A 13 -11.01 -1.59 13.21
C GLU A 13 -11.45 -0.20 12.70
N ALA A 14 -10.65 0.42 11.82
CA ALA A 14 -10.91 1.76 11.30
C ALA A 14 -12.30 1.87 10.65
N ARG A 15 -13.01 2.95 11.01
CA ARG A 15 -14.34 3.29 10.48
C ARG A 15 -14.32 4.68 9.87
N SER A 16 -14.69 4.79 8.59
CA SER A 16 -14.84 6.10 7.96
C SER A 16 -16.22 6.69 8.23
N HIS A 17 -16.33 8.02 8.12
CA HIS A 17 -17.61 8.71 8.18
C HIS A 17 -18.60 8.26 7.08
N MET A 18 -18.06 7.75 5.97
CA MET A 18 -18.84 7.25 4.83
C MET A 18 -19.21 5.77 4.94
N GLY A 19 -18.91 5.12 6.07
CA GLY A 19 -19.27 3.72 6.33
C GLY A 19 -18.31 2.69 5.73
N ALA A 20 -17.11 3.10 5.31
CA ALA A 20 -16.05 2.16 4.98
C ALA A 20 -15.46 1.55 6.27
N TYR A 21 -15.08 0.27 6.21
CA TYR A 21 -14.62 -0.48 7.38
C TYR A 21 -13.33 -1.26 7.12
N GLY A 22 -12.48 -1.28 8.15
CA GLY A 22 -11.35 -2.19 8.29
C GLY A 22 -10.08 -1.73 7.59
N ILE A 23 -9.06 -2.58 7.61
CA ILE A 23 -7.69 -2.19 7.24
C ILE A 23 -7.55 -1.67 5.79
N MET A 24 -8.43 -2.07 4.87
CA MET A 24 -8.47 -1.61 3.48
C MET A 24 -9.67 -0.71 3.16
N GLN A 25 -10.41 -0.27 4.18
CA GLN A 25 -11.56 0.64 4.07
C GLN A 25 -12.55 0.23 2.97
N ILE A 26 -13.10 -0.98 3.09
CA ILE A 26 -14.08 -1.51 2.13
C ILE A 26 -15.48 -1.03 2.55
N THR A 27 -16.24 -0.49 1.60
CA THR A 27 -17.65 -0.09 1.83
C THR A 27 -18.59 -1.29 1.72
N ALA A 28 -19.79 -1.21 2.29
CA ALA A 28 -20.77 -2.29 2.21
C ALA A 28 -21.14 -2.69 0.75
N PRO A 29 -21.37 -1.75 -0.20
CA PRO A 29 -21.59 -2.11 -1.60
C PRO A 29 -20.40 -2.84 -2.21
N THR A 30 -19.17 -2.34 -2.01
CA THR A 30 -17.96 -3.02 -2.50
C THR A 30 -17.80 -4.40 -1.90
N ALA A 31 -18.07 -4.57 -0.60
CA ALA A 31 -18.01 -5.86 0.08
C ALA A 31 -19.00 -6.86 -0.55
N GLN A 32 -20.21 -6.42 -0.89
CA GLN A 32 -21.19 -7.23 -1.60
C GLN A 32 -20.69 -7.63 -2.99
N ASP A 33 -20.18 -6.67 -3.76
CA ASP A 33 -19.71 -6.89 -5.14
C ASP A 33 -18.53 -7.87 -5.21
N ILE A 34 -17.65 -7.86 -4.22
CA ILE A 34 -16.45 -8.72 -4.18
C ILE A 34 -16.64 -10.00 -3.36
N GLY A 35 -17.80 -10.18 -2.72
CA GLY A 35 -18.13 -11.36 -1.92
C GLY A 35 -17.47 -11.39 -0.53
N LEU A 36 -17.17 -10.23 0.07
CA LEU A 36 -16.63 -10.11 1.42
C LEU A 36 -17.75 -10.13 2.47
N ILE A 37 -17.90 -11.25 3.16
CA ILE A 37 -18.95 -11.45 4.18
C ILE A 37 -18.57 -10.81 5.53
N ASP A 38 -17.28 -10.83 5.87
CA ASP A 38 -16.77 -10.47 7.20
C ASP A 38 -15.60 -9.49 7.06
N PRO A 39 -15.90 -8.18 6.92
CA PRO A 39 -14.87 -7.14 6.79
C PRO A 39 -14.12 -6.86 8.09
N ALA A 40 -14.60 -7.36 9.24
CA ALA A 40 -13.96 -7.29 10.56
C ALA A 40 -12.71 -8.18 10.66
N ASN A 41 -12.65 -9.25 9.87
CA ASN A 41 -11.44 -10.05 9.77
C ASN A 41 -10.40 -9.35 8.88
N PRO A 42 -9.25 -8.91 9.43
CA PRO A 42 -8.25 -8.15 8.67
C PRO A 42 -7.65 -8.94 7.52
N VAL A 43 -7.47 -10.25 7.67
CA VAL A 43 -6.94 -11.11 6.59
C VAL A 43 -7.93 -11.17 5.43
N LYS A 44 -9.21 -11.41 5.69
CA LYS A 44 -10.24 -11.41 4.64
C LYS A 44 -10.38 -10.03 3.99
N ASN A 45 -10.31 -8.96 4.77
CA ASN A 45 -10.36 -7.58 4.29
C ASN A 45 -9.20 -7.27 3.32
N ILE A 46 -7.96 -7.63 3.68
CA ILE A 46 -6.77 -7.48 2.81
C ILE A 46 -6.91 -8.31 1.53
N MET A 47 -7.26 -9.59 1.66
CA MET A 47 -7.36 -10.49 0.51
C MET A 47 -8.45 -10.05 -0.47
N ALA A 48 -9.59 -9.59 0.05
CA ALA A 48 -10.68 -9.07 -0.75
C ALA A 48 -10.28 -7.77 -1.48
N ALA A 49 -9.63 -6.83 -0.80
CA ALA A 49 -9.13 -5.60 -1.44
C ALA A 49 -8.07 -5.88 -2.50
N ALA A 50 -7.15 -6.82 -2.25
CA ALA A 50 -6.13 -7.21 -3.22
C ALA A 50 -6.76 -7.83 -4.48
N LYS A 51 -7.75 -8.71 -4.30
CA LYS A 51 -8.55 -9.26 -5.42
C LYS A 51 -9.29 -8.16 -6.17
N TYR A 52 -9.89 -7.21 -5.45
CA TYR A 52 -10.62 -6.10 -6.06
C TYR A 52 -9.68 -5.20 -6.88
N LEU A 53 -8.49 -4.89 -6.36
CA LEU A 53 -7.48 -4.15 -7.11
C LEU A 53 -7.04 -4.88 -8.38
N ASP A 54 -6.87 -6.21 -8.32
CA ASP A 54 -6.53 -7.02 -9.49
C ASP A 54 -7.64 -7.01 -10.55
N GLN A 55 -8.91 -7.08 -10.12
CA GLN A 55 -10.08 -6.90 -10.99
C GLN A 55 -10.06 -5.52 -11.67
N LEU A 56 -9.80 -4.45 -10.92
CA LEU A 56 -9.67 -3.10 -11.48
C LEU A 56 -8.50 -2.99 -12.46
N ARG A 57 -7.35 -3.61 -12.15
CA ARG A 57 -6.17 -3.65 -13.02
C ARG A 57 -6.47 -4.35 -14.35
N ALA A 58 -7.31 -5.38 -14.33
CA ALA A 58 -7.77 -6.08 -15.53
C ALA A 58 -8.68 -5.21 -16.42
N LEU A 59 -9.38 -4.23 -15.85
CA LEU A 59 -10.21 -3.27 -16.60
C LEU A 59 -9.40 -2.13 -17.24
N ILE A 60 -8.14 -1.94 -16.85
CA ILE A 60 -7.26 -0.93 -17.45
C ILE A 60 -6.85 -1.37 -18.86
N PRO A 61 -6.84 -0.47 -19.87
CA PRO A 61 -6.42 -0.79 -21.23
C PRO A 61 -5.03 -1.47 -21.32
N ASP A 62 -4.88 -2.44 -22.22
CA ASP A 62 -3.66 -3.28 -22.33
C ASP A 62 -2.39 -2.57 -22.80
N ASN A 63 -2.56 -1.40 -23.39
CA ASN A 63 -1.49 -0.50 -23.77
C ASN A 63 -0.92 0.29 -22.58
N ALA A 64 -1.64 0.43 -21.47
CA ALA A 64 -1.05 0.89 -20.21
C ALA A 64 -0.12 -0.20 -19.67
N LYS A 65 1.18 0.11 -19.62
CA LYS A 65 2.21 -0.78 -19.09
C LYS A 65 2.52 -0.46 -17.65
N GLU A 66 3.17 -1.38 -16.97
CA GLU A 66 3.68 -1.08 -15.63
C GLU A 66 4.78 0.00 -15.71
N PRO A 67 4.85 0.92 -14.74
CA PRO A 67 4.04 0.95 -13.50
C PRO A 67 2.71 1.70 -13.64
N ASP A 68 2.44 2.36 -14.77
CA ASP A 68 1.23 3.16 -14.99
C ASP A 68 -0.06 2.35 -14.83
N ARG A 69 -0.07 1.08 -15.26
CA ARG A 69 -1.25 0.21 -15.12
C ARG A 69 -1.66 0.01 -13.65
N THR A 70 -0.69 -0.24 -12.77
CA THR A 70 -0.93 -0.34 -11.33
C THR A 70 -1.44 0.99 -10.74
N TYR A 71 -0.85 2.12 -11.14
CA TYR A 71 -1.30 3.44 -10.66
C TYR A 71 -2.73 3.77 -11.09
N LEU A 72 -3.10 3.40 -12.32
CA LEU A 72 -4.46 3.55 -12.80
C LEU A 72 -5.44 2.64 -12.05
N ALA A 73 -5.05 1.41 -11.70
CA ALA A 73 -5.86 0.55 -10.86
C ALA A 73 -6.07 1.14 -9.45
N MET A 74 -5.03 1.72 -8.83
CA MET A 74 -5.14 2.42 -7.55
C MET A 74 -6.06 3.64 -7.64
N ALA A 75 -5.98 4.40 -8.74
CA ALA A 75 -6.89 5.52 -8.99
C ALA A 75 -8.34 5.03 -9.10
N ALA A 76 -8.59 3.94 -9.84
CA ALA A 76 -9.91 3.33 -9.96
C ALA A 76 -10.44 2.79 -8.61
N TYR A 77 -9.56 2.31 -7.73
CA TYR A 77 -9.94 1.85 -6.39
C TYR A 77 -10.51 3.01 -5.57
N ASN A 78 -9.90 4.18 -5.64
CA ASN A 78 -10.30 5.36 -4.87
C ASN A 78 -11.49 6.13 -5.50
N VAL A 79 -11.45 6.40 -6.80
CA VAL A 79 -12.45 7.25 -7.48
C VAL A 79 -13.54 6.46 -8.20
N GLY A 80 -13.38 5.14 -8.32
CA GLY A 80 -14.23 4.29 -9.14
C GLY A 80 -13.81 4.28 -10.62
N ILE A 81 -14.00 3.12 -11.27
CA ILE A 81 -13.59 2.90 -12.67
C ILE A 81 -14.34 3.81 -13.66
N GLY A 82 -15.57 4.23 -13.35
CA GLY A 82 -16.36 5.13 -14.19
C GLY A 82 -15.68 6.48 -14.37
N HIS A 83 -15.30 7.13 -13.26
CA HIS A 83 -14.63 8.42 -13.28
C HIS A 83 -13.22 8.33 -13.87
N LEU A 84 -12.47 7.26 -13.58
CA LEU A 84 -11.19 7.03 -14.24
C LEU A 84 -11.36 6.91 -15.77
N THR A 85 -12.39 6.19 -16.22
CA THR A 85 -12.70 6.05 -17.66
C THR A 85 -13.03 7.41 -18.29
N ASP A 86 -13.74 8.28 -17.60
CA ASP A 86 -14.00 9.64 -18.07
C ASP A 86 -12.71 10.46 -18.17
N ALA A 87 -11.80 10.36 -17.21
CA ALA A 87 -10.48 11.00 -17.28
C ALA A 87 -9.65 10.47 -18.46
N ILE A 88 -9.59 9.15 -18.67
CA ILE A 88 -8.88 8.53 -19.80
C ILE A 88 -9.43 9.04 -21.15
N LYS A 89 -10.76 9.11 -21.30
CA LYS A 89 -11.40 9.65 -22.50
C LYS A 89 -11.05 11.13 -22.70
N LEU A 90 -11.11 11.92 -21.63
CA LEU A 90 -10.78 13.34 -21.68
C LEU A 90 -9.31 13.55 -22.06
N THR A 91 -8.39 12.73 -21.54
CA THR A 91 -6.96 12.75 -21.91
C THR A 91 -6.78 12.52 -23.41
N LYS A 92 -7.44 11.49 -23.97
CA LYS A 92 -7.40 11.21 -25.41
C LYS A 92 -7.94 12.38 -26.25
N ILE A 93 -9.08 12.96 -25.85
CA ILE A 93 -9.70 14.08 -26.57
C ILE A 93 -8.80 15.32 -26.56
N GLN A 94 -8.05 15.53 -25.47
CA GLN A 94 -7.15 16.67 -25.30
C GLN A 94 -5.71 16.41 -25.78
N GLY A 95 -5.47 15.28 -26.46
CA GLY A 95 -4.18 14.95 -27.07
C GLY A 95 -3.09 14.47 -26.10
N GLY A 96 -3.43 14.12 -24.85
CA GLY A 96 -2.51 13.44 -23.93
C GLY A 96 -2.47 11.94 -24.17
N ASP A 97 -1.50 11.25 -23.55
CA ASP A 97 -1.40 9.79 -23.63
C ASP A 97 -2.40 9.12 -22.66
N PRO A 98 -3.44 8.40 -23.16
CA PRO A 98 -4.45 7.76 -22.32
C PRO A 98 -3.96 6.50 -21.60
N ASN A 99 -2.65 6.21 -21.66
CA ASN A 99 -2.02 5.05 -21.05
C ASN A 99 -0.99 5.42 -19.97
N ARG A 100 -0.75 6.72 -19.79
CA ARG A 100 0.23 7.25 -18.84
C ARG A 100 -0.49 7.92 -17.67
N TRP A 101 -0.22 7.44 -16.47
CA TRP A 101 -0.72 8.02 -15.23
C TRP A 101 -0.45 9.52 -15.17
N ARG A 102 0.75 9.94 -15.57
CA ARG A 102 1.16 11.35 -15.61
C ARG A 102 0.21 12.24 -16.42
N ASP A 103 -0.28 11.75 -17.55
CA ASP A 103 -1.12 12.53 -18.45
C ASP A 103 -2.61 12.44 -18.04
N ILE A 104 -3.03 11.30 -17.48
CA ILE A 104 -4.39 11.05 -16.98
C ILE A 104 -4.68 11.81 -15.69
N ARG A 105 -3.71 11.90 -14.76
CA ARG A 105 -3.89 12.62 -13.48
C ARG A 105 -4.21 14.11 -13.70
N GLU A 106 -3.63 14.73 -14.73
CA GLU A 106 -3.95 16.11 -15.10
C GLU A 106 -5.43 16.30 -15.47
N ARG A 107 -6.09 15.26 -16.00
CA ARG A 107 -7.51 15.29 -16.38
C ARG A 107 -8.41 14.84 -15.24
N LEU A 108 -7.91 13.97 -14.35
CA LEU A 108 -8.60 13.67 -13.08
C LEU A 108 -8.85 14.95 -12.28
N ALA A 109 -7.87 15.84 -12.15
CA ALA A 109 -8.01 17.14 -11.49
C ALA A 109 -9.22 17.96 -12.00
N LEU A 110 -9.49 17.87 -13.32
CA LEU A 110 -10.57 18.61 -13.98
C LEU A 110 -11.97 18.07 -13.67
N LEU A 111 -12.10 16.86 -13.12
CA LEU A 111 -13.40 16.23 -12.85
C LEU A 111 -14.20 16.91 -11.72
N SER A 112 -13.55 17.81 -10.98
CA SER A 112 -14.21 18.66 -9.99
C SER A 112 -14.76 19.97 -10.59
N ASN A 113 -14.31 20.34 -11.79
CA ASN A 113 -14.65 21.61 -12.42
C ASN A 113 -15.94 21.49 -13.27
N PRO A 114 -16.99 22.31 -13.00
CA PRO A 114 -18.27 22.25 -13.72
C PRO A 114 -18.18 22.41 -15.23
N LYS A 115 -17.14 23.10 -15.74
CA LYS A 115 -16.89 23.23 -17.18
C LYS A 115 -16.65 21.88 -17.86
N TYR A 116 -16.07 20.92 -17.12
CA TYR A 116 -15.73 19.60 -17.61
C TYR A 116 -16.76 18.56 -17.17
N TYR A 117 -17.01 18.40 -15.87
CA TYR A 117 -17.77 17.25 -15.35
C TYR A 117 -19.21 17.19 -15.86
N ARG A 118 -19.84 18.33 -16.15
CA ARG A 118 -21.22 18.39 -16.68
C ARG A 118 -21.37 17.71 -18.05
N LYS A 119 -20.26 17.50 -18.77
CA LYS A 119 -20.22 16.85 -20.09
C LYS A 119 -19.78 15.39 -20.01
N LEU A 120 -19.41 14.91 -18.82
CA LEU A 120 -18.89 13.56 -18.60
C LEU A 120 -20.01 12.64 -18.14
N ARG A 121 -19.89 11.35 -18.46
CA ARG A 121 -20.94 10.36 -18.20
C ARG A 121 -21.20 10.19 -16.71
N ASN A 122 -20.15 10.17 -15.89
CA ASN A 122 -20.24 9.91 -14.46
C ASN A 122 -20.31 11.19 -13.62
N GLY A 123 -20.22 12.36 -14.25
CA GLY A 123 -20.36 13.64 -13.56
C GLY A 123 -19.17 13.99 -12.67
N TYR A 124 -19.47 14.68 -11.57
CA TYR A 124 -18.48 15.25 -10.64
C TYR A 124 -17.66 14.16 -9.94
N ALA A 125 -16.34 14.37 -9.82
CA ALA A 125 -15.47 13.60 -8.94
C ALA A 125 -14.40 14.47 -8.28
N ARG A 126 -13.95 14.05 -7.10
CA ARG A 126 -12.86 14.67 -6.36
C ARG A 126 -11.49 14.17 -6.85
N GLY A 127 -11.17 14.47 -8.11
CA GLY A 127 -9.95 13.93 -8.74
C GLY A 127 -8.65 14.26 -8.02
N GLU A 128 -8.53 15.44 -7.37
CA GLU A 128 -7.34 15.79 -6.58
C GLU A 128 -7.11 14.84 -5.39
N GLU A 129 -8.18 14.41 -4.71
CA GLU A 129 -8.07 13.44 -3.61
C GLU A 129 -7.51 12.10 -4.14
N THR A 130 -7.92 11.68 -5.34
CA THR A 130 -7.42 10.48 -6.01
C THR A 130 -5.97 10.58 -6.43
N ILE A 131 -5.55 11.75 -6.93
CA ILE A 131 -4.15 11.99 -7.27
C ILE A 131 -3.30 11.86 -6.02
N GLN A 132 -3.68 12.54 -4.94
CA GLN A 132 -2.96 12.48 -3.68
C GLN A 132 -2.92 11.06 -3.10
N TYR A 133 -4.02 10.31 -3.20
CA TYR A 133 -4.09 8.91 -2.80
C TYR A 133 -3.01 8.07 -3.49
N VAL A 134 -2.94 8.13 -4.83
CA VAL A 134 -1.96 7.36 -5.61
C VAL A 134 -0.52 7.79 -5.30
N GLU A 135 -0.25 9.10 -5.25
CA GLU A 135 1.11 9.59 -4.99
C GLU A 135 1.59 9.26 -3.57
N ASN A 136 0.71 9.29 -2.56
CA ASN A 136 1.05 8.87 -1.20
C ASN A 136 1.42 7.38 -1.12
N ILE A 137 0.64 6.53 -1.80
CA ILE A 137 0.90 5.09 -1.83
C ILE A 137 2.25 4.81 -2.49
N ARG A 138 2.56 5.50 -3.59
CA ARG A 138 3.84 5.36 -4.29
C ARG A 138 5.02 5.79 -3.42
N ALA A 139 4.94 6.98 -2.82
CA ALA A 139 5.99 7.49 -1.94
C ALA A 139 6.26 6.55 -0.76
N LEU A 140 5.20 6.04 -0.13
CA LEU A 140 5.35 5.07 0.97
C LEU A 140 5.90 3.72 0.48
N HIS A 141 5.46 3.25 -0.69
CA HIS A 141 5.96 2.01 -1.28
C HIS A 141 7.47 2.08 -1.56
N ASP A 142 7.91 3.18 -2.17
CA ASP A 142 9.33 3.41 -2.47
C ASP A 142 10.16 3.50 -1.17
N LEU A 143 9.62 4.15 -0.13
CA LEU A 143 10.25 4.18 1.19
C LEU A 143 10.37 2.78 1.81
N MET A 144 9.32 1.96 1.74
CA MET A 144 9.36 0.59 2.28
C MET A 144 10.40 -0.27 1.55
N ILE A 145 10.47 -0.19 0.21
CA ILE A 145 11.50 -0.88 -0.57
C ILE A 145 12.89 -0.40 -0.17
N TRP A 146 13.08 0.91 -0.01
CA TRP A 146 14.36 1.47 0.41
C TRP A 146 14.79 0.95 1.79
N VAL A 147 13.90 1.00 2.79
CA VAL A 147 14.16 0.48 4.15
C VAL A 147 14.50 -1.01 4.11
N GLU A 148 13.71 -1.82 3.40
CA GLU A 148 13.93 -3.26 3.26
C GLU A 148 15.29 -3.55 2.60
N THR A 149 15.63 -2.80 1.55
CA THR A 149 16.91 -2.92 0.85
C THR A 149 18.08 -2.61 1.79
N GLN A 150 18.01 -1.51 2.55
CA GLN A 150 19.07 -1.15 3.50
C GLN A 150 19.24 -2.19 4.61
N HIS A 151 18.13 -2.69 5.16
CA HIS A 151 18.16 -3.74 6.18
C HIS A 151 18.81 -5.03 5.64
N ASN A 152 18.46 -5.44 4.42
CA ASN A 152 19.04 -6.61 3.78
C ASN A 152 20.55 -6.44 3.50
N LEU A 153 20.98 -5.26 3.02
CA LEU A 153 22.39 -4.95 2.82
C LEU A 153 23.18 -4.98 4.14
N MET A 154 22.60 -4.43 5.22
CA MET A 154 23.21 -4.45 6.54
C MET A 154 23.39 -5.89 7.04
N ASN A 155 22.35 -6.72 6.94
CA ASN A 155 22.40 -8.12 7.36
C ASN A 155 23.44 -8.92 6.56
N GLN A 156 23.50 -8.74 5.24
CA GLN A 156 24.53 -9.39 4.40
C GLN A 156 25.95 -8.93 4.79
N SER A 157 26.14 -7.65 5.11
CA SER A 157 27.44 -7.14 5.55
C SER A 157 27.88 -7.71 6.90
N LEU A 158 26.94 -7.88 7.84
CA LEU A 158 27.19 -8.49 9.14
C LEU A 158 27.54 -9.96 9.01
N GLU A 159 26.76 -10.73 8.23
CA GLU A 159 27.03 -12.14 7.95
C GLU A 159 28.41 -12.35 7.31
N ALA A 160 28.77 -11.50 6.33
CA ALA A 160 30.09 -11.54 5.71
C ALA A 160 31.23 -11.23 6.70
N MET A 161 31.01 -10.31 7.65
CA MET A 161 31.98 -10.00 8.71
C MET A 161 32.14 -11.17 9.68
N LEU A 162 31.04 -11.77 10.14
CA LEU A 162 31.03 -12.92 11.05
C LEU A 162 31.70 -14.15 10.43
N ALA A 163 31.46 -14.41 9.14
CA ALA A 163 32.11 -15.50 8.40
C ALA A 163 33.64 -15.31 8.34
N ARG A 164 34.12 -14.08 8.08
CA ARG A 164 35.56 -13.77 8.08
C ARG A 164 36.20 -13.97 9.46
N ILE A 165 35.55 -13.49 10.52
CA ILE A 165 36.06 -13.67 11.90
C ILE A 165 36.17 -15.17 12.24
N SER A 166 35.17 -15.96 11.86
CA SER A 166 35.16 -17.41 12.11
C SER A 166 36.33 -18.12 11.42
N LEU A 167 36.63 -17.78 10.16
CA LEU A 167 37.75 -18.33 9.40
C LEU A 167 39.12 -17.89 9.97
N THR A 168 39.25 -16.64 10.43
CA THR A 168 40.51 -16.17 11.03
C THR A 168 40.78 -16.77 12.43
N THR A 169 39.72 -17.17 13.14
CA THR A 169 39.84 -17.77 14.48
C THR A 169 40.24 -19.26 14.41
N SER A 170 39.87 -19.97 13.32
CA SER A 170 40.27 -21.36 13.11
C SER A 170 41.74 -21.54 12.70
N ASP A 171 42.35 -20.54 12.06
CA ASP A 171 43.75 -20.59 11.61
C ASP A 171 44.76 -20.12 12.67
N GLY A 172 44.29 -19.47 13.77
CA GLY A 172 45.16 -18.86 14.78
C GLY A 172 45.20 -19.54 16.16
N LEU A 173 44.28 -20.46 16.47
CA LEU A 173 44.18 -21.07 17.80
C LEU A 173 44.03 -22.59 17.69
N GLY A 174 45.11 -23.30 18.01
CA GLY A 174 45.06 -24.71 18.38
C GLY A 174 44.01 -24.91 19.47
N ALA A 175 43.00 -25.71 19.14
CA ALA A 175 42.00 -26.34 19.99
C ALA A 175 41.92 -25.90 21.47
N ARG A 176 40.83 -25.20 21.82
CA ARG A 176 40.10 -25.48 23.06
C ARG A 176 38.61 -25.23 22.85
N VAL A 177 37.87 -26.32 22.71
CA VAL A 177 36.41 -26.34 22.71
C VAL A 177 35.93 -25.89 24.08
N ILE A 178 35.35 -24.70 24.15
CA ILE A 178 34.53 -24.27 25.30
C ILE A 178 33.08 -24.45 24.86
N GLY A 179 32.33 -25.24 25.65
CA GLY A 179 31.01 -25.75 25.30
C GLY A 179 29.98 -24.68 24.93
N ARG A 180 29.09 -25.04 24.00
CA ARG A 180 27.90 -24.25 23.66
C ARG A 180 27.04 -24.04 24.91
N PRO A 181 26.58 -22.81 25.21
CA PRO A 181 25.41 -22.63 26.06
C PRO A 181 24.16 -23.05 25.28
N THR A 182 23.36 -23.91 25.90
CA THR A 182 22.03 -24.30 25.42
C THR A 182 21.10 -23.09 25.40
N THR A 183 20.35 -22.92 24.30
CA THR A 183 19.31 -21.91 24.14
C THR A 183 18.18 -22.15 25.15
N SER A 184 18.24 -21.45 26.28
CA SER A 184 17.17 -21.35 27.27
C SER A 184 17.38 -20.07 28.07
N GLU A 185 17.17 -18.92 27.44
CA GLU A 185 16.74 -17.67 28.10
C GLU A 185 16.66 -16.54 27.05
N VAL A 186 15.50 -16.42 26.41
CA VAL A 186 15.05 -15.10 25.94
C VAL A 186 13.61 -14.99 26.42
N ALA A 187 13.44 -14.40 27.61
CA ALA A 187 12.13 -13.95 28.06
C ALA A 187 11.70 -12.73 27.21
N PRO A 188 10.43 -12.61 26.81
CA PRO A 188 9.97 -11.45 26.06
C PRO A 188 9.98 -10.21 26.96
N ALA A 189 10.50 -9.10 26.43
CA ALA A 189 10.43 -7.79 27.06
C ALA A 189 8.96 -7.41 27.30
N LYS A 190 8.56 -7.30 28.58
CA LYS A 190 7.32 -6.64 28.97
C LYS A 190 7.45 -5.15 28.64
N MET A 191 6.59 -4.65 27.75
CA MET A 191 6.34 -3.21 27.67
C MET A 191 5.66 -2.77 28.98
N ALA A 192 6.31 -1.88 29.70
CA ALA A 192 5.71 -1.20 30.84
C ALA A 192 4.63 -0.24 30.32
N SER A 193 3.38 -0.52 30.69
CA SER A 193 2.30 0.46 30.68
C SER A 193 2.41 1.28 31.97
N ASP A 194 2.94 2.50 31.87
CA ASP A 194 2.79 3.46 32.97
C ASP A 194 1.35 3.96 32.96
N GLY A 195 0.61 3.50 33.97
CA GLY A 195 -0.69 4.00 34.33
C GLY A 195 -0.59 5.42 34.85
N VAL A 196 -1.32 6.33 34.21
CA VAL A 196 -1.72 7.60 34.79
C VAL A 196 -2.89 7.33 35.74
N MET A 197 -2.68 7.61 37.03
CA MET A 197 -3.68 7.83 38.09
C MET A 197 -2.88 8.44 39.25
N THR A 198 -3.14 9.65 39.77
CA THR A 198 -4.41 10.09 40.38
C THR A 198 -4.44 11.60 40.69
N ARG A 199 -5.68 12.14 40.80
CA ARG A 199 -6.18 13.25 41.67
C ARG A 199 -5.81 14.68 41.26
N ASP A 200 -6.73 15.66 41.16
CA ASP A 200 -8.08 15.88 41.70
C ASP A 200 -9.07 16.41 40.65
#